data_AF-A0A532E7A2-F1
#
_entry.id   AF-A0A532E7A2-F1
#
_cell.length_a   1.000
_cell.length_b   1.000
_cell.length_c   1.000
_cell.angle_alpha   90.00
_cell.angle_beta   90.00
_cell.angle_gamma   90.00
#
_symmetry.space_group_name_H-M   'P 1'
#
loop_
_entity.id
_entity.type
_entity.pdbx_description
1 polymer ?
#
loop_
_entity_poly.entity_id
_entity_poly.type
_entity_poly.pdbx_seq_one_letter_code
_entity_poly.pdbx_strand_id
1 'polypeptide(L)'
;MIYLTAFSDEETLERARETLPLAYLIKPFVRSDLRAALELALFRQRVSRIAEQRGRWLDAVVQSMEDAVVTVDQQGRVTMLNPAAEGLTGWSQPDALGKAVQEVMVVLDPESRRSVLHPAVQMLRKGTSADLGGRPFLLVSRNGHEHRISDSAAMIRDERGDPSGVVLVFRPASA
;
A
#
# COMPACT_ATOMS: atom_id res chain seq x y z
N MET A 1 3.05 -24.83 11.47
CA MET A 1 3.31 -26.28 11.47
C MET A 1 4.27 -26.57 12.61
N ILE A 2 3.96 -27.52 13.50
CA ILE A 2 4.86 -27.98 14.57
C ILE A 2 5.35 -29.36 14.14
N TYR A 3 6.66 -29.56 14.07
CA TYR A 3 7.22 -30.86 13.73
C TYR A 3 7.58 -31.63 15.00
N LEU A 4 7.17 -32.89 15.05
CA LEU A 4 7.70 -33.85 16.01
C LEU A 4 8.78 -34.68 15.32
N THR A 5 9.98 -34.72 15.90
CA THR A 5 11.07 -35.56 15.39
C THR A 5 11.40 -36.64 16.42
N ALA A 6 11.64 -37.86 15.94
CA ALA A 6 11.97 -39.01 16.78
C ALA A 6 13.49 -39.19 16.97
N PHE A 7 14.32 -38.39 16.30
CA PHE A 7 15.78 -38.48 16.36
C PHE A 7 16.41 -37.08 16.39
N SER A 8 17.45 -36.95 17.21
CA SER A 8 18.23 -35.74 17.48
C SER A 8 19.34 -35.52 16.45
N ASP A 9 19.14 -35.91 15.19
CA ASP A 9 20.16 -35.73 14.16
C ASP A 9 20.12 -34.29 13.65
N GLU A 10 21.18 -33.54 13.94
CA GLU A 10 21.30 -32.10 13.73
C GLU A 10 21.12 -31.71 12.24
N GLU A 11 21.49 -32.62 11.33
CA GLU A 11 21.28 -32.49 9.87
C GLU A 11 19.79 -32.50 9.47
N THR A 12 18.95 -33.26 10.18
CA THR A 12 17.49 -33.30 9.92
C THR A 12 16.82 -32.02 10.43
N LEU A 13 17.32 -31.46 11.53
CA LEU A 13 16.86 -30.20 12.09
C LEU A 13 17.26 -29.01 11.20
N GLU A 14 18.48 -29.01 10.67
CA GLU A 14 18.98 -28.02 9.69
C GLU A 14 18.15 -28.01 8.41
N ARG A 15 17.91 -29.18 7.78
CA ARG A 15 17.07 -29.27 6.57
C ARG A 15 15.62 -28.86 6.81
N ALA A 16 15.07 -29.19 7.97
CA ALA A 16 13.71 -28.79 8.28
C ALA A 16 13.59 -27.26 8.53
N ARG A 17 14.66 -26.57 9.01
CA ARG A 17 14.68 -25.11 9.22
C ARG A 17 14.40 -24.32 7.94
N GLU A 18 14.70 -24.90 6.78
CA GLU A 18 14.38 -24.32 5.47
C GLU A 18 12.86 -24.13 5.26
N THR A 19 12.03 -24.89 5.99
CA THR A 19 10.56 -24.77 5.93
C THR A 19 9.97 -23.75 6.91
N LEU A 20 10.80 -23.03 7.68
CA LEU A 20 10.38 -22.03 8.68
C LEU A 20 9.28 -22.51 9.65
N PRO A 21 9.35 -23.73 10.23
CA PRO A 21 8.30 -24.19 11.13
C PRO A 21 8.32 -23.46 12.46
N LEU A 22 7.16 -23.49 13.11
CA LEU A 22 6.85 -22.67 14.28
C LEU A 22 7.51 -23.18 15.56
N ALA A 23 7.75 -24.49 15.64
CA ALA A 23 8.44 -25.15 16.74
C ALA A 23 8.82 -26.59 16.34
N TYR A 24 9.88 -27.12 16.98
CA TYR A 24 10.29 -28.51 16.92
C TYR A 24 10.17 -29.15 18.29
N LEU A 25 9.63 -30.37 18.34
CA LEU A 25 9.58 -31.20 19.53
C LEU A 25 10.33 -32.49 19.26
N ILE A 26 11.45 -32.68 19.95
CA ILE A 26 12.25 -33.90 19.90
C ILE A 26 11.72 -34.86 20.96
N LYS A 27 11.48 -36.11 20.61
CA LYS A 27 11.09 -37.13 21.60
C LYS A 27 12.31 -37.65 22.39
N PRO A 28 12.13 -38.00 23.68
CA PRO A 28 10.94 -37.75 24.48
C PRO A 28 10.87 -36.27 24.92
N PHE A 29 9.74 -35.62 24.69
CA PHE A 29 9.50 -34.24 25.14
C PHE A 29 8.61 -34.24 26.38
N VAL A 30 8.75 -33.22 27.23
CA VAL A 30 7.88 -33.03 28.38
C VAL A 30 6.66 -32.20 28.01
N ARG A 31 5.59 -32.31 28.82
CA ARG A 31 4.29 -31.65 28.56
C ARG A 31 4.42 -30.12 28.45
N SER A 32 5.38 -29.52 29.18
CA SER A 32 5.68 -28.08 29.12
C SER A 32 6.20 -27.66 27.74
N ASP A 33 7.04 -28.47 27.09
CA ASP A 33 7.62 -28.15 25.79
C ASP A 33 6.54 -28.15 24.71
N LEU A 34 5.66 -29.17 24.74
CA LEU A 34 4.52 -29.24 23.83
C LEU A 34 3.58 -28.05 24.03
N ARG A 35 3.31 -27.70 25.29
CA ARG A 35 2.47 -26.54 25.62
C ARG A 35 3.07 -25.24 25.10
N ALA A 36 4.36 -25.00 25.34
CA ALA A 36 5.04 -23.79 24.87
C ALA A 36 5.04 -23.69 23.33
N ALA A 37 5.31 -24.80 22.63
CA ALA A 37 5.26 -24.87 21.17
C ALA A 37 3.86 -24.57 20.61
N LEU A 38 2.82 -25.11 21.23
CA LEU A 38 1.42 -24.85 20.85
C LEU A 38 1.02 -23.40 21.13
N GLU A 39 1.38 -22.86 22.30
CA GLU A 39 1.11 -21.47 22.67
C GLU A 39 1.77 -20.50 21.69
N LEU A 40 3.04 -20.72 21.32
CA LEU A 40 3.73 -19.90 20.32
C LEU A 40 3.09 -19.99 18.93
N ALA A 41 2.70 -21.19 18.51
CA ALA A 41 2.01 -21.39 17.23
C ALA A 41 0.67 -20.66 17.16
N LEU A 42 -0.15 -20.78 18.21
CA LEU A 42 -1.43 -20.09 18.30
C LEU A 42 -1.26 -18.56 18.39
N PHE A 43 -0.26 -18.10 19.13
CA PHE A 43 0.06 -16.68 19.25
C PHE A 43 0.44 -16.08 17.89
N ARG A 44 1.38 -16.69 17.15
CA ARG A 44 1.78 -16.21 15.82
C ARG A 44 0.61 -16.20 14.83
N GLN A 45 -0.22 -17.25 14.85
CA GLN A 45 -1.41 -17.30 14.00
C GLN A 45 -2.39 -16.17 14.33
N ARG A 46 -2.58 -15.87 15.63
CA ARG A 46 -3.43 -14.75 16.06
C ARG A 46 -2.87 -13.42 15.57
N VAL A 47 -1.57 -13.18 15.72
CA VAL A 47 -0.92 -11.94 15.25
C VAL A 47 -1.08 -11.78 13.73
N SER A 48 -0.80 -12.83 12.94
CA SER A 48 -0.99 -12.79 11.47
C SER A 48 -2.42 -12.47 11.09
N ARG A 49 -3.40 -13.13 11.71
CA ARG A 49 -4.83 -12.87 11.44
C ARG A 49 -5.22 -11.44 11.78
N ILE A 50 -4.75 -10.89 12.89
CA ILE A 50 -5.04 -9.50 13.26
C ILE A 50 -4.45 -8.55 12.23
N ALA A 51 -3.20 -8.78 11.79
CA ALA A 51 -2.56 -7.97 10.76
C ALA A 51 -3.32 -8.03 9.42
N GLU A 52 -3.69 -9.23 8.97
CA GLU A 52 -4.49 -9.43 7.76
C GLU A 52 -5.88 -8.80 7.84
N GLN A 53 -6.56 -8.93 8.98
CA GLN A 53 -7.88 -8.31 9.20
C GLN A 53 -7.79 -6.79 9.17
N ARG A 54 -6.75 -6.21 9.77
CA ARG A 54 -6.50 -4.76 9.70
C ARG A 54 -6.20 -4.30 8.28
N GLY A 55 -5.36 -5.02 7.55
CA GLY A 55 -5.06 -4.74 6.14
C GLY A 55 -6.34 -4.74 5.31
N ARG A 56 -7.12 -5.82 5.37
CA ARG A 56 -8.41 -5.93 4.65
C ARG A 56 -9.41 -4.83 5.03
N TRP A 57 -9.45 -4.43 6.30
CA TRP A 57 -10.33 -3.35 6.74
C TRP A 57 -9.90 -2.00 6.18
N LEU A 58 -8.59 -1.68 6.21
CA LEU A 58 -8.06 -0.45 5.62
C LEU A 58 -8.31 -0.40 4.10
N ASP A 59 -8.08 -1.51 3.41
CA ASP A 59 -8.37 -1.63 1.98
C ASP A 59 -9.86 -1.38 1.72
N ALA A 60 -10.75 -2.02 2.48
CA ALA A 60 -12.20 -1.83 2.34
C ALA A 60 -12.62 -0.37 2.60
N VAL A 61 -12.02 0.30 3.58
CA VAL A 61 -12.28 1.72 3.86
C VAL A 61 -11.94 2.58 2.64
N VAL A 62 -10.73 2.43 2.07
CA VAL A 62 -10.31 3.23 0.91
C VAL A 62 -11.12 2.89 -0.35
N GLN A 63 -11.45 1.62 -0.56
CA GLN A 63 -12.26 1.15 -1.68
C GLN A 63 -13.71 1.69 -1.61
N SER A 64 -14.20 2.02 -0.43
CA SER A 64 -15.54 2.61 -0.22
C SER A 64 -15.60 4.13 -0.35
N MET A 65 -14.46 4.81 -0.49
CA MET A 65 -14.44 6.28 -0.61
C MET A 65 -14.96 6.74 -1.96
N GLU A 66 -15.81 7.77 -1.96
CA GLU A 66 -16.27 8.46 -3.17
C GLU A 66 -15.20 9.39 -3.74
N ASP A 67 -14.27 9.83 -2.90
CA ASP A 67 -13.10 10.59 -3.33
C ASP A 67 -12.12 9.66 -4.05
N ALA A 68 -11.55 10.15 -5.15
CA ALA A 68 -10.52 9.44 -5.87
C ALA A 68 -9.20 9.47 -5.08
N VAL A 69 -8.71 8.29 -4.69
CA VAL A 69 -7.48 8.13 -3.92
C VAL A 69 -6.44 7.39 -4.75
N VAL A 70 -5.25 8.00 -4.87
CA VAL A 70 -4.07 7.41 -5.53
C VAL A 70 -2.89 7.47 -4.58
N THR A 71 -2.17 6.38 -4.42
CA THR A 71 -0.90 6.40 -3.69
C THR A 71 0.26 6.10 -4.61
N VAL A 72 1.41 6.69 -4.30
CA VAL A 72 2.65 6.47 -5.02
C VAL A 72 3.79 6.19 -4.07
N ASP A 73 4.76 5.39 -4.51
CA ASP A 73 6.03 5.18 -3.80
C ASP A 73 6.99 6.38 -3.92
N GLN A 74 8.17 6.26 -3.31
CA GLN A 74 9.23 7.27 -3.39
C GLN A 74 9.70 7.56 -4.83
N GLN A 75 9.54 6.61 -5.75
CA GLN A 75 9.91 6.75 -7.15
C GLN A 75 8.77 7.35 -7.99
N GLY A 76 7.64 7.67 -7.37
CA GLY A 76 6.46 8.23 -8.04
C GLY A 76 5.69 7.19 -8.85
N ARG A 77 5.84 5.90 -8.53
CA ARG A 77 5.08 4.81 -9.16
C ARG A 77 3.82 4.53 -8.37
N VAL A 78 2.72 4.28 -9.08
CA VAL A 78 1.42 4.01 -8.45
C VAL A 78 1.46 2.71 -7.66
N THR A 79 1.07 2.78 -6.39
CA THR A 79 0.97 1.64 -5.47
C THR A 79 -0.47 1.26 -5.15
N MET A 80 -1.42 2.18 -5.36
CA MET A 80 -2.85 1.94 -5.20
C MET A 80 -3.65 2.93 -6.04
N LEU A 81 -4.77 2.47 -6.56
CA LEU A 81 -5.77 3.25 -7.26
C LEU A 81 -7.14 2.75 -6.77
N ASN A 82 -7.92 3.57 -6.07
CA ASN A 82 -9.24 3.15 -5.61
C ASN A 82 -10.29 3.27 -6.74
N PRO A 83 -11.50 2.68 -6.61
CA PRO A 83 -12.49 2.65 -7.68
C PRO A 83 -12.95 4.03 -8.16
N ALA A 84 -13.04 5.01 -7.25
CA ALA A 84 -13.35 6.39 -7.62
C ALA A 84 -12.25 6.99 -8.52
N ALA A 85 -10.97 6.72 -8.21
CA ALA A 85 -9.85 7.13 -9.04
C ALA A 85 -9.80 6.37 -10.37
N GLU A 86 -10.17 5.09 -10.40
CA GLU A 86 -10.33 4.35 -11.66
C GLU A 86 -11.35 5.03 -12.57
N GLY A 87 -12.50 5.42 -12.02
CA GLY A 87 -13.56 6.11 -12.74
C GLY A 87 -13.13 7.46 -13.32
N LEU A 88 -12.37 8.25 -12.57
CA LEU A 88 -11.88 9.57 -13.02
C LEU A 88 -10.71 9.48 -14.00
N THR A 89 -9.78 8.54 -13.79
CA THR A 89 -8.58 8.42 -14.62
C THR A 89 -8.80 7.54 -15.86
N GLY A 90 -9.80 6.66 -15.84
CA GLY A 90 -10.01 5.64 -16.87
C GLY A 90 -8.97 4.52 -16.84
N TRP A 91 -8.23 4.37 -15.74
CA TRP A 91 -7.27 3.29 -15.50
C TRP A 91 -7.83 2.28 -14.51
N SER A 92 -7.56 1.00 -14.72
CA SER A 92 -7.78 -0.01 -13.69
C SER A 92 -6.58 -0.07 -12.75
N GLN A 93 -6.77 -0.44 -11.48
CA GLN A 93 -5.69 -0.62 -10.53
C GLN A 93 -4.62 -1.61 -11.04
N PRO A 94 -4.97 -2.80 -11.57
CA PRO A 94 -3.98 -3.72 -12.12
C PRO A 94 -3.13 -3.11 -13.25
N ASP A 95 -3.73 -2.28 -14.10
CA ASP A 95 -3.01 -1.64 -15.21
C ASP A 95 -2.15 -0.47 -14.75
N ALA A 96 -2.57 0.24 -13.69
CA ALA A 96 -1.89 1.41 -13.14
C ALA A 96 -0.70 1.03 -12.24
N LEU A 97 -0.77 -0.11 -11.55
CA LEU A 97 0.26 -0.53 -10.59
C LEU A 97 1.67 -0.52 -11.20
N GLY A 98 2.60 0.13 -10.50
CA GLY A 98 4.01 0.26 -10.89
C GLY A 98 4.29 1.27 -12.01
N LYS A 99 3.26 1.82 -12.67
CA LYS A 99 3.41 2.89 -13.66
C LYS A 99 3.73 4.22 -13.01
N ALA A 100 4.38 5.10 -13.76
CA ALA A 100 4.60 6.45 -13.31
C ALA A 100 3.25 7.16 -13.14
N VAL A 101 3.05 7.85 -12.02
CA VAL A 101 1.79 8.56 -11.77
C VAL A 101 1.44 9.59 -12.85
N GLN A 102 2.43 10.14 -13.54
CA GLN A 102 2.24 11.07 -14.66
C GLN A 102 1.61 10.41 -15.91
N GLU A 103 1.74 9.09 -16.05
CA GLU A 103 1.10 8.31 -17.12
C GLU A 103 -0.37 8.02 -16.78
N VAL A 104 -0.63 7.72 -15.50
CA VAL A 104 -1.97 7.37 -14.99
C VAL A 104 -2.82 8.63 -14.78
N MET A 105 -2.18 9.71 -14.33
CA MET A 105 -2.79 10.98 -13.99
C MET A 105 -2.17 12.10 -14.81
N VAL A 106 -2.79 12.37 -15.97
CA VAL A 106 -2.40 13.49 -16.80
C VAL A 106 -3.10 14.74 -16.27
N VAL A 107 -2.32 15.59 -15.61
CA VAL A 107 -2.83 16.82 -15.00
C VAL A 107 -2.39 18.03 -15.82
N LEU A 108 -3.34 18.89 -16.16
CA LEU A 108 -3.13 20.14 -16.87
C LEU A 108 -3.40 21.33 -15.95
N ASP A 109 -2.60 22.37 -16.14
CA ASP A 109 -2.90 23.70 -15.60
C ASP A 109 -4.09 24.32 -16.38
N PRO A 110 -5.14 24.81 -15.70
CA PRO A 110 -6.37 25.25 -16.35
C PRO A 110 -6.19 26.49 -17.23
N GLU A 111 -5.21 27.35 -16.95
CA GLU A 111 -4.97 28.59 -17.71
C GLU A 111 -4.12 28.31 -18.96
N SER A 112 -2.99 27.63 -18.77
CA SER A 112 -2.02 27.39 -19.85
C SER A 112 -2.33 26.13 -20.67
N ARG A 113 -3.21 25.24 -20.19
CA ARG A 113 -3.49 23.90 -20.72
C ARG A 113 -2.25 23.04 -20.94
N ARG A 114 -1.15 23.35 -20.24
CA ARG A 114 0.09 22.58 -20.31
C ARG A 114 0.05 21.47 -19.27
N SER A 115 0.62 20.31 -19.64
CA SER A 115 0.85 19.25 -18.68
C SER A 115 1.83 19.73 -17.60
N VAL A 116 1.43 19.54 -16.35
CA VAL A 116 2.22 19.91 -15.18
C VAL A 116 2.45 18.70 -14.30
N LEU A 117 3.63 18.66 -13.67
CA LEU A 117 3.88 17.70 -12.62
C LEU A 117 3.11 18.13 -11.36
N HIS A 118 2.13 17.32 -10.97
CA HIS A 118 1.32 17.58 -9.78
C HIS A 118 2.20 17.93 -8.57
N PRO A 119 1.93 19.01 -7.82
CA PRO A 119 2.81 19.47 -6.75
C PRO A 119 3.09 18.39 -5.69
N ALA A 120 2.12 17.53 -5.42
CA ALA A 120 2.28 16.34 -4.60
C ALA A 120 3.45 15.42 -5.00
N VAL A 121 3.67 15.21 -6.30
CA VAL A 121 4.80 14.41 -6.81
C VAL A 121 6.11 15.19 -6.65
N GLN A 122 6.04 16.53 -6.68
CA GLN A 122 7.19 17.36 -6.33
C GLN A 122 7.56 17.27 -4.85
N MET A 123 6.62 16.95 -3.94
CA MET A 123 6.90 16.74 -2.52
C MET A 123 7.89 15.59 -2.30
N LEU A 124 7.80 14.52 -3.10
CA LEU A 124 8.76 13.40 -3.07
C LEU A 124 10.18 13.87 -3.39
N ARG A 125 10.32 14.81 -4.33
CA ARG A 125 11.63 15.33 -4.76
C ARG A 125 12.20 16.37 -3.80
N LYS A 126 11.35 17.22 -3.24
CA LYS A 126 11.74 18.39 -2.44
C LYS A 126 11.76 18.11 -0.92
N GLY A 127 11.11 17.05 -0.47
CA GLY A 127 11.03 16.67 0.95
C GLY A 127 10.11 17.57 1.79
N THR A 128 9.40 18.52 1.17
CA THR A 128 8.53 19.50 1.84
C THR A 128 7.08 19.36 1.40
N SER A 129 6.14 19.76 2.27
CA SER A 129 4.71 19.85 1.95
C SER A 129 4.47 20.84 0.80
N ALA A 130 3.72 20.41 -0.21
CA ALA A 130 3.31 21.30 -1.29
C ALA A 130 2.16 22.18 -0.79
N ASP A 131 2.31 23.49 -0.93
CA ASP A 131 1.15 24.38 -0.95
C ASP A 131 0.46 24.20 -2.31
N LEU A 132 -0.73 23.61 -2.29
CA LEU A 132 -1.55 23.38 -3.49
C LEU A 132 -2.26 24.65 -3.95
N GLY A 133 -2.12 25.77 -3.22
CA GLY A 133 -2.60 27.09 -3.62
C GLY A 133 -4.12 27.19 -3.83
N GLY A 134 -4.87 26.14 -3.49
CA GLY A 134 -6.32 26.04 -3.69
C GLY A 134 -6.77 26.16 -5.15
N ARG A 135 -5.87 26.02 -6.13
CA ARG A 135 -6.20 26.19 -7.54
C ARG A 135 -6.68 24.85 -8.11
N PRO A 136 -7.85 24.81 -8.80
CA PRO A 136 -8.33 23.57 -9.39
C PRO A 136 -7.44 23.16 -10.57
N PHE A 137 -7.12 21.88 -10.68
CA PHE A 137 -6.44 21.31 -11.84
C PHE A 137 -7.45 20.67 -12.81
N LEU A 138 -7.02 20.43 -14.05
CA LEU A 138 -7.76 19.61 -15.00
C LEU A 138 -7.09 18.23 -15.07
N LEU A 139 -7.83 17.18 -14.74
CA LEU A 139 -7.43 15.79 -14.96
C LEU A 139 -7.93 15.36 -16.34
N VAL A 140 -7.04 14.84 -17.16
CA VAL A 140 -7.39 14.20 -18.44
C VAL A 140 -7.35 12.69 -18.22
N SER A 141 -8.52 12.07 -18.34
CA SER A 141 -8.64 10.61 -18.28
C SER A 141 -8.01 9.95 -19.51
N ARG A 142 -7.76 8.65 -19.42
CA ARG A 142 -7.22 7.83 -20.53
C ARG A 142 -8.11 7.85 -21.79
N ASN A 143 -9.41 8.06 -21.62
CA ASN A 143 -10.37 8.18 -22.73
C ASN A 143 -10.53 9.63 -23.25
N GLY A 144 -9.77 10.60 -22.73
CA GLY A 144 -9.71 11.97 -23.21
C GLY A 144 -10.74 12.93 -22.59
N HIS A 145 -11.50 12.49 -21.59
CA HIS A 145 -12.40 13.38 -20.86
C HIS A 145 -11.63 14.27 -19.89
N GLU A 146 -12.01 15.54 -19.84
CA GLU A 146 -11.45 16.51 -18.90
C GLU A 146 -12.35 16.62 -17.66
N HIS A 147 -11.77 16.39 -16.50
CA HIS A 147 -12.42 16.56 -15.20
C HIS A 147 -11.75 17.70 -14.45
N ARG A 148 -12.53 18.71 -14.06
CA ARG A 148 -12.04 19.73 -13.13
C ARG A 148 -11.99 19.12 -11.73
N ILE A 149 -10.80 19.10 -11.14
CA ILE A 149 -10.57 18.46 -9.85
C ILE A 149 -10.04 19.46 -8.83
N SER A 150 -10.50 19.28 -7.59
CA SER A 150 -9.84 19.81 -6.40
C SER A 150 -8.98 18.69 -5.83
N ASP A 151 -7.73 19.00 -5.53
CA ASP A 151 -6.74 18.04 -5.07
C ASP A 151 -6.27 18.35 -3.65
N SER A 152 -5.97 17.28 -2.91
CA SER A 152 -5.23 17.31 -1.67
C SER A 152 -4.14 16.26 -1.74
N ALA A 153 -3.01 16.54 -1.10
CA ALA A 153 -1.89 15.62 -1.07
C ALA A 153 -1.22 15.62 0.28
N ALA A 154 -0.83 14.43 0.72
CA ALA A 154 -0.07 14.25 1.95
C ALA A 154 1.07 13.26 1.73
N MET A 155 2.17 13.53 2.44
CA MET A 155 3.33 12.63 2.44
C MET A 155 3.03 11.42 3.33
N ILE A 156 3.21 10.23 2.79
CA ILE A 156 3.23 8.99 3.57
C ILE A 156 4.63 8.87 4.17
N ARG A 157 4.69 8.68 5.49
CA ARG A 157 5.94 8.48 6.22
C ARG A 157 5.99 7.07 6.79
N ASP A 158 7.17 6.48 6.84
CA ASP A 158 7.38 5.21 7.50
C ASP A 158 7.44 5.36 9.04
N GLU A 159 7.70 4.26 9.75
CA GLU A 159 7.79 4.24 11.22
C GLU A 159 8.92 5.11 11.78
N ARG A 160 9.91 5.48 10.96
CA ARG A 160 11.04 6.34 11.33
C ARG A 160 10.76 7.82 11.04
N GLY A 161 9.64 8.12 10.38
CA GLY A 161 9.28 9.46 9.92
C GLY A 161 9.85 9.82 8.55
N ASP A 162 10.55 8.89 7.88
CA ASP A 162 11.14 9.12 6.58
C ASP A 162 10.06 9.09 5.49
N PRO A 163 10.14 9.93 4.44
CA PRO A 163 9.19 9.91 3.34
C PRO A 163 9.18 8.53 2.65
N SER A 164 8.05 7.83 2.66
CA SER A 164 7.88 6.50 2.04
C SER A 164 7.03 6.57 0.77
N GLY A 165 6.23 7.62 0.61
CA GLY A 165 5.37 7.81 -0.54
C GLY A 165 4.53 9.06 -0.43
N VAL A 166 3.54 9.19 -1.31
CA VAL A 166 2.55 10.26 -1.27
C VAL A 166 1.16 9.68 -1.52
N VAL A 167 0.19 10.18 -0.77
CA VAL A 167 -1.23 9.99 -1.05
C VAL A 167 -1.79 11.24 -1.71
N LEU A 168 -2.54 11.02 -2.77
CA LEU A 168 -3.24 12.00 -3.57
C LEU A 168 -4.74 11.73 -3.42
N VAL A 169 -5.51 12.77 -3.13
CA VAL A 169 -6.96 12.71 -3.03
C VAL A 169 -7.56 13.75 -3.96
N PHE A 170 -8.47 13.33 -4.83
CA PHE A 170 -9.12 14.19 -5.81
C PHE A 170 -10.62 14.14 -5.65
N ARG A 171 -11.25 15.30 -5.82
CA ARG A 171 -12.70 15.44 -5.92
C ARG A 171 -13.06 16.15 -7.20
N PRO A 172 -14.13 15.73 -7.90
CA PRO A 172 -14.74 16.56 -8.92
C PRO A 172 -15.09 17.91 -8.30
N ALA A 173 -14.64 19.01 -8.90
CA ALA A 173 -15.08 20.33 -8.51
C ALA A 173 -16.53 20.49 -8.97
N SER A 174 -17.46 20.67 -8.02
CA SER A 174 -18.83 21.08 -8.34
C SER A 174 -18.79 22.40 -9.13
N ALA A 175 -19.58 22.45 -10.21
CA ALA A 175 -19.63 23.57 -11.14
C ALA A 175 -20.01 24.91 -10.48
#